data_AF-A0A838FWH9-F1
#
_entry.id   AF-A0A838FWH9-F1
#
_cell.length_a   1.000
_cell.length_b   1.000
_cell.length_c   1.000
_cell.angle_alpha   90.00
_cell.angle_beta   90.00
_cell.angle_gamma   90.00
#
_symmetry.space_group_name_H-M   'P 1'
#
loop_
_entity.id
_entity.type
_entity.pdbx_description
1 polymer ?
#
loop_
_entity_poly.entity_id
_entity_poly.type
_entity_poly.pdbx_seq_one_letter_code
_entity_poly.pdbx_strand_id
1 'polypeptide(L)'
;MTANLPGIRHYEDQPHIQREASAPSGAVRIVIADHHVFVRELLAAHFAQEAGSSYEVVEGVGTAAEAIRACQNHQPEVLMLDLGLPGQSGTECGESFIKLARRWSFSSS
;
A
#
# COMPACT_ATOMS: atom_id res chain seq x y z
N MET A 1 34.42 7.97 31.90
CA MET A 1 35.23 7.87 30.67
C MET A 1 34.40 7.10 29.66
N THR A 2 33.71 7.80 28.78
CA THR A 2 32.91 7.24 27.68
C THR A 2 33.46 7.85 26.40
N ALA A 3 33.96 7.01 25.50
CA ALA A 3 34.60 7.44 24.27
C ALA A 3 33.56 7.99 23.29
N ASN A 4 33.79 9.20 22.79
CA ASN A 4 33.05 9.81 21.70
C ASN A 4 33.67 9.34 20.37
N LEU A 5 32.96 8.52 19.59
CA LEU A 5 33.43 8.02 18.29
C LEU A 5 32.90 8.94 17.17
N PRO A 6 33.77 9.57 16.36
CA PRO A 6 33.36 10.45 15.27
C PRO A 6 32.83 9.60 14.10
N GLY A 7 31.57 9.81 13.70
CA GLY A 7 31.04 9.26 12.43
C GLY A 7 29.58 8.78 12.45
N ILE A 8 28.96 8.64 13.62
CA ILE A 8 27.52 8.31 13.68
C ILE A 8 26.74 9.62 13.65
N ARG A 9 26.11 9.92 12.52
CA ARG A 9 25.06 10.94 12.47
C ARG A 9 23.89 10.41 13.29
N HIS A 10 23.62 11.04 14.43
CA HIS A 10 22.36 10.85 15.12
C HIS A 10 21.24 11.24 14.16
N TYR A 11 20.42 10.27 13.76
CA TYR A 11 19.18 10.53 13.03
C TYR A 11 18.16 11.04 14.04
N GLU A 12 18.38 12.25 14.55
CA GLU A 12 17.44 12.95 15.40
C GLU A 12 16.59 13.86 14.50
N ASP A 13 15.28 13.61 14.59
CA ASP A 13 14.20 14.54 14.26
C ASP A 13 14.10 15.01 12.80
N GLN A 14 13.66 14.10 11.93
CA GLN A 14 12.97 14.54 10.72
C GLN A 14 11.55 14.97 11.10
N PRO A 15 11.09 16.17 10.66
CA PRO A 15 9.72 16.61 10.87
C PRO A 15 8.78 15.59 10.25
N HIS A 16 7.99 14.93 11.09
CA HIS A 16 6.94 14.04 10.65
C HIS A 16 5.97 14.88 9.81
N ILE A 17 5.86 14.57 8.52
CA ILE A 17 4.90 15.20 7.62
C ILE A 17 3.51 14.73 8.08
N GLN A 18 2.97 15.35 9.13
CA GLN A 18 1.59 15.18 9.54
C GLN A 18 0.74 15.89 8.49
N ARG A 19 0.48 15.20 7.39
CA ARG A 19 -0.63 15.54 6.53
C ARG A 19 -1.86 15.36 7.42
N GLU A 20 -2.54 16.46 7.78
CA GLU A 20 -3.90 16.41 8.36
C GLU A 20 -4.80 15.75 7.33
N ALA A 21 -4.78 14.43 7.28
CA ALA A 21 -5.80 13.66 6.59
C ALA A 21 -7.03 13.76 7.48
N SER A 22 -8.06 14.48 7.02
CA SER A 22 -9.40 14.24 7.52
C SER A 22 -9.61 12.73 7.49
N ALA A 23 -9.86 12.12 8.66
CA ALA A 23 -10.04 10.68 8.74
C ALA A 23 -11.09 10.27 7.70
N PRO A 24 -10.83 9.26 6.86
CA PRO A 24 -11.82 8.80 5.90
C PRO A 24 -13.10 8.44 6.67
N SER A 25 -14.25 8.91 6.18
CA SER A 25 -15.55 8.68 6.80
C SER A 25 -16.06 7.24 6.66
N GLY A 26 -15.21 6.33 6.14
CA GLY A 26 -15.46 4.91 5.94
C GLY A 26 -14.16 4.11 5.99
N ALA A 27 -14.28 2.78 5.81
CA ALA A 27 -13.14 1.89 5.80
C ALA A 27 -12.17 2.24 4.65
N VAL A 28 -10.86 2.25 4.94
CA VAL A 28 -9.80 2.38 3.92
C VAL A 28 -9.83 1.13 3.06
N ARG A 29 -10.03 1.29 1.75
CA ARG A 29 -10.20 0.17 0.82
C ARG A 29 -8.87 -0.23 0.23
N ILE A 30 -8.58 -1.52 0.31
CA ILE A 30 -7.29 -2.12 0.02
C ILE A 30 -7.45 -3.16 -1.09
N VAL A 31 -6.59 -3.08 -2.11
CA VAL A 31 -6.34 -4.21 -3.03
C VAL A 31 -5.02 -4.87 -2.66
N ILE A 32 -4.99 -6.20 -2.64
CA ILE A 32 -3.77 -6.99 -2.37
C ILE A 32 -3.36 -7.73 -3.64
N ALA A 33 -2.15 -7.48 -4.12
CA ALA A 33 -1.57 -8.14 -5.29
C ALA A 33 -0.38 -9.00 -4.86
N ASP A 34 -0.57 -10.31 -4.75
CA ASP A 34 0.45 -11.29 -4.37
C ASP A 34 0.14 -12.64 -5.03
N HIS A 35 1.14 -13.33 -5.58
CA HIS A 35 0.93 -14.60 -6.27
C HIS A 35 0.59 -15.76 -5.31
N HIS A 36 0.91 -15.63 -4.03
CA HIS A 36 0.61 -16.62 -3.00
C HIS A 36 -0.77 -16.38 -2.38
N VAL A 37 -1.72 -17.28 -2.69
CA VAL A 37 -3.09 -17.26 -2.14
C VAL A 37 -3.08 -17.14 -0.61
N PHE A 38 -2.23 -17.91 0.06
CA PHE A 38 -2.10 -17.92 1.51
C PHE A 38 -1.77 -16.54 2.10
N VAL A 39 -0.86 -15.79 1.46
CA VAL A 39 -0.48 -14.44 1.93
C VAL A 39 -1.68 -13.49 1.81
N ARG A 40 -2.43 -13.56 0.71
CA ARG A 40 -3.63 -12.73 0.51
C ARG A 40 -4.69 -13.00 1.57
N GLU A 41 -4.96 -14.28 1.85
CA GLU A 41 -5.94 -14.69 2.85
C GLU A 41 -5.51 -14.29 4.26
N LEU A 42 -4.23 -14.47 4.60
CA LEU A 42 -3.68 -14.05 5.89
C LEU A 42 -3.82 -12.54 6.11
N LEU A 43 -3.44 -11.73 5.11
CA LEU A 43 -3.54 -10.27 5.20
C LEU A 43 -4.99 -9.81 5.25
N ALA A 44 -5.89 -10.39 4.44
CA ALA A 44 -7.30 -10.07 4.49
C ALA A 44 -7.92 -10.41 5.86
N ALA A 45 -7.59 -11.57 6.42
CA ALA A 45 -7.99 -11.94 7.76
C ALA A 45 -7.43 -10.95 8.80
N HIS A 46 -6.15 -10.57 8.70
CA HIS A 46 -5.53 -9.60 9.60
C HIS A 46 -6.26 -8.25 9.59
N PHE A 47 -6.52 -7.67 8.42
CA PHE A 47 -7.27 -6.42 8.31
C PHE A 47 -8.72 -6.53 8.81
N ALA A 48 -9.36 -7.68 8.62
CA ALA A 48 -10.71 -7.91 9.13
C ALA A 48 -10.79 -7.99 10.67
N GLN A 49 -9.69 -8.33 11.36
CA GLN A 49 -9.62 -8.37 12.82
C GLN A 49 -9.32 -7.01 13.45
N GLU A 50 -8.88 -6.01 12.68
CA GLU A 50 -8.62 -4.66 13.19
C GLU A 50 -9.94 -4.01 13.63
N ALA A 51 -10.12 -3.89 14.95
CA ALA A 51 -11.33 -3.35 15.55
C ALA A 51 -11.52 -1.87 15.15
N GLY A 52 -12.69 -1.53 14.59
CA GLY A 52 -13.06 -0.14 14.27
C GLY A 52 -13.51 0.13 12.83
N SER A 53 -13.57 -0.88 11.95
CA SER A 53 -13.95 -0.74 10.53
C SER A 53 -12.97 0.10 9.70
N SER A 54 -11.71 0.22 10.14
CA SER A 54 -10.76 1.12 9.50
C SER A 54 -10.24 0.63 8.15
N TYR A 55 -10.37 -0.66 7.85
CA TYR A 55 -9.82 -1.28 6.63
C TYR A 55 -10.80 -2.28 6.01
N GLU A 56 -10.86 -2.30 4.69
CA GLU A 56 -11.63 -3.25 3.89
C GLU A 56 -10.75 -3.76 2.74
N VAL A 57 -10.47 -5.07 2.71
CA VAL A 57 -9.84 -5.68 1.53
C VAL A 57 -10.92 -5.94 0.49
N VAL A 58 -10.92 -5.14 -0.57
CA VAL A 58 -11.97 -5.18 -1.62
C VAL A 58 -11.70 -6.21 -2.70
N GLU A 59 -10.42 -6.55 -2.94
CA GLU A 59 -10.03 -7.60 -3.89
C GLU A 59 -8.61 -8.10 -3.62
N GLY A 60 -8.39 -9.41 -3.81
CA GLY A 60 -7.08 -10.04 -3.75
C GLY A 60 -6.76 -10.74 -5.07
N VAL A 61 -5.61 -10.41 -5.68
CA VAL A 61 -5.25 -10.85 -7.04
C VAL A 61 -3.84 -11.41 -7.12
N GLY A 62 -3.59 -12.27 -8.12
CA GLY A 62 -2.34 -13.03 -8.24
C GLY A 62 -1.33 -12.49 -9.24
N THR A 63 -1.69 -11.46 -10.01
CA THR A 63 -0.86 -10.92 -11.10
C THR A 63 -0.94 -9.40 -11.22
N ALA A 64 0.08 -8.80 -11.83
CA ALA A 64 0.11 -7.34 -12.08
C ALA A 64 -1.04 -6.87 -12.97
N ALA A 65 -1.42 -7.67 -13.98
CA ALA A 65 -2.51 -7.35 -14.90
C ALA A 65 -3.89 -7.36 -14.20
N GLU A 66 -4.11 -8.32 -13.31
CA GLU A 66 -5.31 -8.34 -12.46
C GLU A 66 -5.32 -7.16 -11.49
N ALA A 67 -4.18 -6.83 -10.89
CA ALA A 67 -4.06 -5.70 -9.99
C ALA A 67 -4.40 -4.37 -10.67
N ILE A 68 -3.96 -4.12 -11.91
CA ILE A 68 -4.37 -2.94 -12.67
C ILE A 68 -5.90 -2.89 -12.86
N ARG A 69 -6.53 -4.02 -13.20
CA ARG A 69 -7.99 -4.09 -13.37
C ARG A 69 -8.73 -3.87 -12.05
N ALA A 70 -8.31 -4.54 -10.98
CA ALA A 70 -8.86 -4.41 -9.64
C ALA A 70 -8.80 -2.94 -9.19
N CYS A 71 -7.63 -2.32 -9.36
CA CYS A 71 -7.39 -0.92 -9.13
C CYS A 71 -8.34 0.00 -9.92
N GLN A 72 -8.59 -0.27 -11.20
CA GLN A 72 -9.53 0.53 -12.01
C GLN A 72 -11.00 0.35 -11.58
N ASN A 73 -11.40 -0.88 -11.27
CA ASN A 73 -12.77 -1.22 -10.89
C ASN A 73 -13.11 -0.69 -9.50
N HIS A 74 -12.18 -0.85 -8.57
CA HIS A 74 -12.41 -0.56 -7.17
C HIS A 74 -11.94 0.83 -6.77
N GLN A 75 -10.98 1.44 -7.46
CA GLN A 75 -10.35 2.71 -7.01
C GLN A 75 -9.98 2.66 -5.51
N PRO A 76 -9.14 1.70 -5.08
CA PRO A 76 -8.77 1.57 -3.69
C PRO A 76 -7.90 2.76 -3.23
N GLU A 77 -7.96 3.10 -1.95
CA GLU A 77 -7.02 4.06 -1.36
C GLU A 77 -5.61 3.48 -1.22
N VAL A 78 -5.49 2.16 -1.06
CA VAL A 78 -4.22 1.46 -0.87
C VAL A 78 -4.11 0.26 -1.80
N LEU A 79 -2.97 0.15 -2.49
CA LEU A 79 -2.55 -1.08 -3.18
C LEU A 79 -1.36 -1.68 -2.42
N MET A 80 -1.52 -2.90 -1.92
CA MET A 80 -0.40 -3.71 -1.42
C MET A 80 0.14 -4.55 -2.56
N LEU A 81 1.40 -4.32 -2.95
CA LEU A 81 2.01 -4.93 -4.13
C LEU A 81 3.20 -5.82 -3.75
N ASP A 82 3.11 -7.10 -4.09
CA ASP A 82 4.25 -8.00 -4.17
C ASP A 82 5.12 -7.62 -5.38
N LEU A 83 6.41 -7.36 -5.12
CA LEU A 83 7.38 -7.03 -6.17
C LEU A 83 7.91 -8.28 -6.90
N GLY A 84 7.64 -9.47 -6.35
CA GLY A 84 7.99 -10.78 -6.92
C GLY A 84 6.94 -11.36 -7.87
N LEU A 85 5.91 -10.59 -8.24
CA LEU A 85 4.86 -11.07 -9.15
C LEU A 85 5.45 -11.57 -10.49
N PRO A 86 5.10 -12.80 -10.92
CA PRO A 86 5.63 -13.37 -12.15
C PRO A 86 5.13 -12.60 -13.39
N GLY A 87 6.02 -12.46 -14.38
CA GLY A 87 5.70 -11.88 -15.69
C GLY A 87 5.96 -10.38 -15.86
N GLN A 88 6.40 -9.68 -14.82
CA GLN A 88 6.89 -8.29 -14.88
C GLN A 88 8.06 -8.12 -13.92
N SER A 89 9.04 -7.27 -14.24
CA SER A 89 10.01 -6.86 -13.22
C SER A 89 9.30 -6.00 -12.17
N GLY A 90 9.65 -6.13 -10.88
CA GLY A 90 9.00 -5.35 -9.80
C GLY A 90 9.04 -3.83 -10.04
N THR A 91 10.07 -3.35 -10.75
CA THR A 91 10.18 -1.95 -11.20
C THR A 91 9.18 -1.57 -12.29
N GLU A 92 8.98 -2.41 -13.31
CA GLU A 92 7.96 -2.18 -14.36
C GLU A 92 6.54 -2.17 -13.78
N CYS A 93 6.32 -3.06 -12.81
CA CYS A 93 5.07 -3.17 -12.07
C CYS A 93 4.79 -1.87 -11.30
N GLY A 94 5.77 -1.42 -10.49
CA GLY A 94 5.69 -0.17 -9.73
C GLY A 94 5.47 1.07 -10.61
N GLU A 95 6.19 1.19 -11.73
CA GLU A 95 6.00 2.30 -12.67
C GLU A 95 4.59 2.34 -13.28
N SER A 96 4.03 1.18 -13.61
CA SER A 96 2.68 1.06 -14.16
C SER A 96 1.63 1.53 -13.14
N PHE A 97 1.79 1.17 -11.87
CA PHE A 97 0.91 1.63 -10.80
C PHE A 97 1.06 3.11 -10.48
N ILE A 98 2.28 3.67 -10.52
CA ILE A 98 2.47 5.12 -10.37
C ILE A 98 1.75 5.89 -11.48
N LYS A 99 1.86 5.43 -12.73
CA LYS A 99 1.13 6.02 -13.87
C LYS A 99 -0.39 5.94 -13.67
N LEU A 100 -0.88 4.81 -13.15
CA LEU A 100 -2.30 4.60 -12.85
C LEU A 100 -2.78 5.53 -11.73
N ALA A 101 -2.07 5.61 -10.60
CA ALA A 101 -2.42 6.46 -9.46
C ALA A 101 -2.44 7.95 -9.80
N ARG A 102 -1.57 8.41 -10.70
CA ARG A 102 -1.62 9.79 -11.22
C ARG A 102 -2.90 10.09 -11.99
N ARG A 103 -3.48 9.10 -12.69
CA ARG A 103 -4.79 9.23 -13.34
C ARG A 103 -5.93 9.37 -12.31
N TRP A 104 -5.75 8.80 -11.12
CA TRP A 104 -6.73 8.85 -10.04
C TRP A 104 -6.68 10.12 -9.19
N SER A 105 -5.80 11.06 -9.49
CA SER A 105 -5.58 12.22 -8.63
C SER A 105 -6.83 13.10 -8.50
N PHE A 106 -7.53 12.85 -7.39
CA PHE A 106 -8.50 13.63 -6.61
C PHE A 106 -9.73 14.21 -7.32
N SER A 107 -10.81 13.42 -7.35
CA SER A 107 -12.15 13.97 -7.19
C SER A 107 -12.47 14.05 -5.69
N SER A 108 -11.94 15.05 -5.01
CA SER A 108 -12.46 15.44 -3.70
C SER A 108 -13.81 16.12 -3.94
N SER A 109 -14.91 15.48 -3.57
CA SER A 109 -16.18 16.13 -3.27
C SER A 109 -16.41 16.08 -1.78
#